data_AF-A0A929XAC2-F1
#
_entry.id   AF-A0A929XAC2-F1
#
_cell.length_a   1.000
_cell.length_b   1.000
_cell.length_c   1.000
_cell.angle_alpha   90.00
_cell.angle_beta   90.00
_cell.angle_gamma   90.00
#
_symmetry.space_group_name_H-M   'P 1'
#
loop_
_entity.id
_entity.type
_entity.pdbx_description
1 polymer ?
#
loop_
_entity_poly.entity_id
_entity_poly.type
_entity_poly.pdbx_seq_one_letter_code
_entity_poly.pdbx_strand_id
1 'polypeptide(L)'
;MKENDDKIIDNDVLSNDLKGALKLDSFYETRKQTKNKSIIIGIISGILIFLLISIAVLLVINSINSNNKLNNFKEMTEPVLVEMEPKVENLILNTVNVNLDRAYGKIEIIWLDKENRQIDKPLKPILNDLIPVKYDKDNYKFVRTVDKDADWYDYDNKMWANAINKDNSYFVWIPRFAYKIIYYEDSSYKNISGYSDARGILKVSDNDKNTFLKIAEPNKGLVSVGNNYILHPAFMNDKINEYINGGNDLETSGFWIAKYESSLETSEIRLIAQTTDVLASDKILLSSKPAKRAWRDISVKNAYINAFNYDRNNDSHLVKISEWGAVAYLSFSKYGTNGANLSINDNENYITGGIDNEEDVYKIKYIQTSNRNQTGVYDLSGGVSEYLAAYIPNNSPNIYINGGNGLTDIGGDRFNSRYKNVYKFAATDTGNSDIETVDYNINNYYANSKQRGDALWETSNFGAINSGWFYNSSVFPIGSHPFMIRGGSVKDGIKSGLFNFNNSDGKASDSTGFRIALNVNK
;
A
#
# COMPACT_ATOMS: atom_id res chain seq x y z
N MET A 1 12.12 13.17 -92.44
CA MET A 1 12.37 13.11 -93.89
C MET A 1 13.53 12.13 -94.09
N LYS A 2 13.26 10.97 -94.73
CA LYS A 2 14.14 9.88 -95.23
C LYS A 2 14.80 8.97 -94.16
N GLU A 3 14.46 7.67 -94.03
CA GLU A 3 14.70 6.47 -94.90
C GLU A 3 16.21 6.13 -94.97
N ASN A 4 16.73 4.89 -94.90
CA ASN A 4 16.23 3.51 -94.80
C ASN A 4 17.46 2.57 -94.56
N ASP A 5 17.17 1.31 -94.22
CA ASP A 5 17.83 0.05 -94.65
C ASP A 5 18.49 -0.87 -93.61
N ASP A 6 17.86 -2.03 -93.50
CA ASP A 6 18.24 -3.27 -92.83
C ASP A 6 19.42 -3.99 -93.54
N LYS A 7 20.17 -4.80 -92.78
CA LYS A 7 20.55 -6.15 -93.24
C LYS A 7 20.95 -7.09 -92.11
N ILE A 8 20.17 -8.15 -91.99
CA ILE A 8 20.40 -9.39 -91.26
C ILE A 8 21.38 -10.27 -92.05
N ILE A 9 22.39 -10.88 -91.40
CA ILE A 9 22.80 -12.28 -91.66
C ILE A 9 23.20 -12.93 -90.32
N ASP A 10 22.54 -14.05 -90.07
CA ASP A 10 22.66 -14.96 -88.95
C ASP A 10 23.82 -15.96 -89.13
N ASN A 11 24.32 -16.44 -88.00
CA ASN A 11 24.60 -17.84 -87.68
C ASN A 11 25.89 -18.00 -86.87
N ASP A 12 25.64 -18.16 -85.57
CA ASP A 12 26.21 -19.23 -84.76
C ASP A 12 26.80 -20.40 -85.57
N VAL A 13 27.77 -21.07 -84.95
CA VAL A 13 28.45 -22.30 -85.40
C VAL A 13 29.71 -22.06 -86.24
N LEU A 14 30.83 -21.89 -85.54
CA LEU A 14 32.05 -22.70 -85.68
C LEU A 14 33.05 -22.14 -84.66
N SER A 15 32.80 -22.34 -83.36
CA SER A 15 33.17 -23.56 -82.64
C SER A 15 34.67 -23.86 -82.72
N ASN A 16 35.29 -23.66 -81.55
CA ASN A 16 35.98 -24.73 -80.83
C ASN A 16 37.25 -25.36 -81.36
N ASP A 17 37.84 -24.92 -82.46
CA ASP A 17 39.12 -25.47 -82.88
C ASP A 17 40.00 -24.31 -83.38
N LEU A 18 41.19 -24.03 -82.89
CA LEU A 18 42.13 -24.88 -82.19
C LEU A 18 43.26 -23.97 -81.70
N LYS A 19 43.55 -24.06 -80.40
CA LYS A 19 44.91 -24.27 -79.87
C LYS A 19 46.06 -23.44 -80.46
N GLY A 20 46.63 -22.62 -79.59
CA GLY A 20 48.01 -22.15 -79.75
C GLY A 20 48.41 -21.15 -78.67
N ALA A 21 48.18 -21.39 -77.38
CA ALA A 21 48.89 -22.40 -76.62
C ALA A 21 50.44 -22.32 -76.71
N LEU A 22 51.04 -21.16 -77.05
CA LEU A 22 52.51 -21.05 -77.13
C LEU A 22 53.17 -19.79 -76.55
N LYS A 23 52.47 -18.93 -75.79
CA LYS A 23 53.15 -17.82 -75.07
C LYS A 23 52.64 -17.60 -73.63
N LEU A 24 52.20 -18.68 -72.98
CA LEU A 24 51.71 -18.63 -71.60
C LEU A 24 52.84 -18.71 -70.56
N ASP A 25 54.02 -19.26 -70.87
CA ASP A 25 55.00 -19.57 -69.81
C ASP A 25 55.93 -18.40 -69.43
N SER A 26 56.31 -17.53 -70.36
CA SER A 26 57.31 -16.49 -70.08
C SER A 26 56.77 -15.24 -69.35
N PHE A 27 55.46 -15.00 -69.41
CA PHE A 27 54.85 -13.82 -68.75
C PHE A 27 54.35 -14.12 -67.33
N TYR A 28 54.03 -15.38 -67.04
CA TYR A 28 53.59 -15.82 -65.70
C TYR A 28 54.73 -15.74 -64.67
N GLU A 29 55.97 -16.02 -65.04
CA GLU A 29 57.13 -15.96 -64.13
C GLU A 29 57.47 -14.51 -63.69
N THR A 30 57.41 -13.53 -64.60
CA THR A 30 57.62 -12.11 -64.26
C THR A 30 56.50 -11.55 -63.38
N ARG A 31 55.24 -11.97 -63.61
CA ARG A 31 54.14 -11.66 -62.68
C ARG A 31 54.36 -12.29 -61.29
N LYS A 32 54.92 -13.49 -61.20
CA LYS A 32 55.10 -14.23 -59.94
C LYS A 32 56.12 -13.57 -59.01
N GLN A 33 57.27 -13.11 -59.51
CA GLN A 33 58.26 -12.38 -58.69
C GLN A 33 57.75 -11.02 -58.21
N THR A 34 57.07 -10.28 -59.08
CA THR A 34 56.53 -8.94 -58.74
C THR A 34 55.37 -9.04 -57.76
N LYS A 35 54.54 -10.10 -57.86
CA LYS A 35 53.45 -10.41 -56.94
C LYS A 35 53.95 -10.89 -55.58
N ASN A 36 55.03 -11.68 -55.53
CA ASN A 36 55.63 -12.12 -54.26
C ASN A 36 56.25 -10.95 -53.47
N LYS A 37 56.93 -10.00 -54.11
CA LYS A 37 57.44 -8.78 -53.44
C LYS A 37 56.32 -7.89 -52.91
N SER A 38 55.23 -7.72 -53.66
CA SER A 38 54.09 -6.91 -53.24
C SER A 38 53.26 -7.59 -52.14
N ILE A 39 53.16 -8.92 -52.12
CA ILE A 39 52.57 -9.68 -51.00
C ILE A 39 53.41 -9.55 -49.72
N ILE A 40 54.74 -9.65 -49.82
CA ILE A 40 55.64 -9.50 -48.65
C ILE A 40 55.56 -8.08 -48.07
N ILE A 41 55.55 -7.05 -48.92
CA ILE A 41 55.37 -5.66 -48.46
C ILE A 41 53.99 -5.46 -47.83
N GLY A 42 52.93 -6.07 -48.39
CA GLY A 42 51.58 -6.03 -47.81
C GLY A 42 51.50 -6.70 -46.44
N ILE A 43 52.16 -7.85 -46.25
CA ILE A 43 52.20 -8.56 -44.96
C ILE A 43 52.96 -7.74 -43.91
N ILE A 44 54.12 -7.17 -44.26
CA ILE A 44 54.90 -6.32 -43.36
C ILE A 44 54.10 -5.06 -42.98
N SER A 45 53.41 -4.46 -43.95
CA SER A 45 52.55 -3.29 -43.71
C SER A 45 51.37 -3.64 -42.79
N GLY A 46 50.74 -4.80 -43.00
CA GLY A 46 49.64 -5.28 -42.15
C GLY A 46 50.07 -5.58 -40.72
N ILE A 47 51.24 -6.19 -40.53
CA ILE A 47 51.81 -6.44 -39.19
C ILE A 47 52.13 -5.11 -38.49
N LEU A 48 52.69 -4.13 -39.21
CA LEU A 48 52.99 -2.81 -38.67
C LEU A 48 51.71 -2.06 -38.24
N ILE A 49 50.66 -2.11 -39.06
CA ILE A 49 49.35 -1.52 -38.74
C ILE A 49 48.74 -2.22 -37.51
N PHE A 50 48.81 -3.54 -37.43
CA PHE A 50 48.29 -4.29 -36.28
C PHE A 50 49.03 -3.95 -34.98
N LEU A 51 50.36 -3.79 -35.04
CA LEU A 51 51.16 -3.33 -33.90
C LEU A 51 50.80 -1.91 -33.47
N LEU A 52 50.61 -1.00 -34.44
CA LEU A 52 50.20 0.38 -34.17
C LEU A 52 48.81 0.46 -33.53
N ILE A 53 47.85 -0.35 -33.99
CA ILE A 53 46.51 -0.45 -33.39
C ILE A 53 46.61 -1.03 -31.98
N SER A 54 47.43 -2.06 -31.78
CA SER A 54 47.63 -2.68 -30.47
C SER A 54 48.23 -1.69 -29.46
N ILE A 55 49.19 -0.87 -29.89
CA ILE A 55 49.77 0.21 -29.08
C ILE A 55 48.73 1.30 -28.80
N ALA A 56 47.92 1.69 -29.78
CA ALA A 56 46.85 2.67 -29.60
C ALA A 56 45.79 2.18 -28.59
N VAL A 57 45.39 0.90 -28.67
CA VAL A 57 44.47 0.28 -27.70
C VAL A 57 45.10 0.21 -26.30
N LEU A 58 46.39 -0.10 -26.19
CA LEU A 58 47.09 -0.11 -24.91
C LEU A 58 47.21 1.30 -24.31
N LEU A 59 47.40 2.32 -25.14
CA LEU A 59 47.39 3.74 -24.74
C LEU A 59 45.99 4.20 -24.29
N VAL A 60 44.91 3.73 -24.93
CA VAL A 60 43.53 3.99 -24.52
C VAL A 60 43.20 3.29 -23.20
N ILE A 61 43.60 2.03 -23.01
CA ILE A 61 43.41 1.30 -21.75
C ILE A 61 44.21 1.94 -20.62
N ASN A 62 45.44 2.41 -20.89
CA ASN A 62 46.22 3.18 -19.92
C ASN A 62 45.61 4.56 -19.65
N SER A 63 44.97 5.20 -20.63
CA SER A 63 44.23 6.46 -20.43
C SER A 63 42.98 6.25 -19.56
N ILE A 64 42.23 5.16 -19.75
CA ILE A 64 41.09 4.78 -18.90
C ILE A 64 41.54 4.44 -17.47
N ASN A 65 42.63 3.68 -17.32
CA ASN A 65 43.19 3.34 -16.01
C ASN A 65 43.85 4.53 -15.30
N SER A 66 44.35 5.52 -16.04
CA SER A 66 44.91 6.77 -15.49
C SER A 66 43.81 7.77 -15.11
N ASN A 67 42.67 7.78 -15.81
CA ASN A 67 41.48 8.56 -15.43
C ASN A 67 40.89 8.09 -14.09
N ASN A 68 41.02 6.81 -13.75
CA ASN A 68 40.65 6.28 -12.43
C ASN A 68 41.63 6.70 -11.29
N LYS A 69 42.76 7.35 -11.61
CA LYS A 69 43.79 7.76 -10.62
C LYS A 69 43.98 9.28 -10.46
N LEU A 70 43.25 10.13 -11.20
CA LEU A 70 43.41 11.59 -11.13
C LEU A 70 42.07 12.35 -11.10
N ASN A 71 41.13 11.90 -10.27
CA ASN A 71 40.02 12.72 -9.76
C ASN A 71 40.54 13.84 -8.83
N ASN A 72 41.34 14.75 -9.37
CA ASN A 72 41.79 15.95 -8.67
C ASN A 72 41.59 17.16 -9.59
N PHE A 73 40.36 17.69 -9.65
CA PHE A 73 40.10 19.14 -9.67
C PHE A 73 38.68 19.40 -9.13
N LYS A 74 38.63 20.32 -8.16
CA LYS A 74 37.43 20.88 -7.51
C LYS A 74 36.52 21.54 -8.54
N GLU A 75 35.36 20.95 -8.76
CA GLU A 75 34.13 21.72 -8.97
C GLU A 75 33.30 21.58 -7.69
N MET A 76 32.68 22.68 -7.24
CA MET A 76 31.74 22.63 -6.12
C MET A 76 30.49 21.86 -6.58
N THR A 77 30.56 20.54 -6.49
CA THR A 77 29.41 19.65 -6.53
C THR A 77 28.62 19.83 -5.24
N GLU A 78 27.30 19.88 -5.35
CA GLU A 78 26.38 19.60 -4.24
C GLU A 78 26.89 18.40 -3.42
N PRO A 79 26.67 18.35 -2.10
CA PRO A 79 27.23 17.29 -1.26
C PRO A 79 26.92 15.92 -1.88
N VAL A 80 27.95 15.25 -2.39
CA VAL A 80 27.89 13.85 -2.78
C VAL A 80 27.63 13.11 -1.49
N LEU A 81 26.38 12.70 -1.30
CA LEU A 81 26.03 11.66 -0.34
C LEU A 81 26.79 10.42 -0.78
N VAL A 82 27.92 10.17 -0.11
CA VAL A 82 28.43 8.81 0.00
C VAL A 82 27.31 8.08 0.75
N GLU A 83 26.44 7.37 0.03
CA GLU A 83 25.61 6.34 0.65
C GLU A 83 26.58 5.27 1.15
N MET A 84 27.12 5.49 2.35
CA MET A 84 27.45 4.36 3.19
C MET A 84 26.13 3.63 3.37
N GLU A 85 25.99 2.42 2.81
CA GLU A 85 24.85 1.59 3.17
C GLU A 85 24.81 1.55 4.70
N PRO A 86 23.77 2.13 5.31
CA PRO A 86 23.83 2.44 6.71
C PRO A 86 23.87 1.13 7.50
N LYS A 87 24.74 1.08 8.50
CA LYS A 87 24.99 -0.16 9.24
C LYS A 87 23.77 -0.47 10.10
N VAL A 88 23.10 -1.58 9.83
CA VAL A 88 22.02 -2.09 10.68
C VAL A 88 22.58 -3.12 11.65
N GLU A 89 22.59 -2.80 12.93
CA GLU A 89 23.00 -3.72 14.00
C GLU A 89 21.79 -4.48 14.55
N ASN A 90 21.89 -5.81 14.65
CA ASN A 90 20.84 -6.64 15.23
C ASN A 90 20.97 -6.63 16.76
N LEU A 91 20.06 -5.93 17.44
CA LEU A 91 19.87 -6.03 18.88
C LEU A 91 18.48 -6.63 19.13
N ILE A 92 18.43 -7.81 19.76
CA ILE A 92 17.18 -8.51 20.04
C ILE A 92 16.54 -7.90 21.31
N LEU A 93 15.20 -7.91 21.34
CA LEU A 93 14.22 -7.36 22.32
C LEU A 93 14.49 -7.40 23.84
N ASN A 94 15.66 -7.82 24.32
CA ASN A 94 16.02 -7.85 25.74
C ASN A 94 17.11 -6.84 26.14
N THR A 95 17.55 -5.94 25.26
CA THR A 95 18.45 -4.86 25.65
C THR A 95 17.69 -3.65 26.17
N VAL A 96 17.81 -3.40 27.47
CA VAL A 96 17.20 -2.31 28.28
C VAL A 96 17.42 -0.90 27.71
N ASN A 97 18.29 -0.73 26.70
CA ASN A 97 18.74 0.57 26.19
C ASN A 97 18.30 0.92 24.75
N VAL A 98 17.44 0.12 24.09
CA VAL A 98 16.98 0.45 22.72
C VAL A 98 15.49 0.79 22.71
N ASN A 99 15.12 1.86 23.43
CA ASN A 99 13.77 2.42 23.37
C ASN A 99 13.69 3.43 22.22
N LEU A 100 12.71 3.25 21.32
CA LEU A 100 12.36 4.21 20.27
C LEU A 100 10.96 4.74 20.59
N ASP A 101 10.90 6.01 21.01
CA ASP A 101 9.62 6.70 21.10
C ASP A 101 9.09 6.98 19.69
N ARG A 102 7.90 6.46 19.41
CA ARG A 102 7.25 6.59 18.11
C ARG A 102 6.21 7.70 18.07
N ALA A 103 6.07 8.53 19.12
CA ALA A 103 5.02 9.55 19.21
C ALA A 103 5.03 10.59 18.08
N TYR A 104 6.20 10.90 17.50
CA TYR A 104 6.35 11.91 16.46
C TYR A 104 6.80 11.27 15.14
N GLY A 105 5.84 10.73 14.38
CA GLY A 105 6.10 10.14 13.07
C GLY A 105 5.60 11.00 11.91
N LYS A 106 6.25 10.87 10.75
CA LYS A 106 5.71 11.29 9.45
C LYS A 106 5.60 10.10 8.51
N ILE A 107 4.51 10.06 7.75
CA ILE A 107 4.24 8.99 6.78
C ILE A 107 4.53 9.52 5.38
N GLU A 108 5.49 8.90 4.73
CA GLU A 108 5.81 9.16 3.33
C GLU A 108 5.18 8.12 2.43
N ILE A 109 4.60 8.56 1.32
CA ILE A 109 3.90 7.73 0.35
C ILE A 109 4.43 8.00 -1.05
N ILE A 110 4.66 6.92 -1.80
CA ILE A 110 4.92 6.94 -3.24
C ILE A 110 3.87 6.12 -3.97
N TRP A 111 3.41 6.62 -5.12
CA TRP A 111 2.47 5.90 -5.97
C TRP A 111 3.18 4.80 -6.76
N LEU A 112 2.51 3.66 -6.90
CA LEU A 112 3.04 2.52 -7.63
C LEU A 112 2.07 2.05 -8.70
N ASP A 113 2.61 1.54 -9.80
CA ASP A 113 1.86 0.68 -10.69
C ASP A 113 1.79 -0.78 -10.17
N LYS A 114 1.13 -1.66 -10.94
CA LYS A 114 0.95 -3.07 -10.56
C LYS A 114 2.25 -3.89 -10.63
N GLU A 115 3.27 -3.38 -11.30
CA GLU A 115 4.60 -3.99 -11.35
C GLU A 115 5.55 -3.43 -10.28
N ASN A 116 5.04 -2.66 -9.32
CA ASN A 116 5.80 -2.01 -8.24
C ASN A 116 6.80 -0.95 -8.72
N ARG A 117 6.57 -0.36 -9.90
CA ARG A 117 7.37 0.78 -10.37
C ARG A 117 6.74 2.06 -9.86
N GLN A 118 7.58 3.00 -9.42
CA GLN A 118 7.12 4.31 -9.00
C GLN A 118 6.52 5.08 -10.18
N ILE A 119 5.37 5.71 -9.94
CA ILE A 119 4.65 6.56 -10.89
C ILE A 119 4.30 7.90 -10.23
N ASP A 120 4.02 8.93 -11.04
CA ASP A 120 3.79 10.29 -10.52
C ASP A 120 2.37 10.49 -9.98
N LYS A 121 1.41 9.71 -10.45
CA LYS A 121 0.00 9.81 -10.10
C LYS A 121 -0.55 8.45 -9.67
N PRO A 122 -1.53 8.39 -8.75
CA PRO A 122 -2.12 7.14 -8.32
C PRO A 122 -2.82 6.42 -9.48
N LEU A 123 -2.88 5.09 -9.40
CA LEU A 123 -3.71 4.30 -10.31
C LEU A 123 -5.17 4.75 -10.22
N LYS A 124 -5.81 4.88 -11.39
CA LYS A 124 -7.19 5.34 -11.50
C LYS A 124 -8.17 4.39 -10.76
N PRO A 125 -9.29 4.92 -10.24
CA PRO A 125 -10.33 4.08 -9.64
C PRO A 125 -10.90 3.05 -10.62
N ILE A 126 -11.17 1.84 -10.12
CA ILE A 126 -11.87 0.80 -10.87
C ILE A 126 -13.33 0.82 -10.43
N LEU A 127 -14.24 1.21 -11.32
CA LEU A 127 -15.63 1.45 -10.92
C LEU A 127 -16.50 0.19 -10.86
N ASN A 128 -16.27 -0.78 -11.75
CA ASN A 128 -17.21 -1.87 -12.02
C ASN A 128 -18.63 -1.33 -12.31
N ASP A 129 -19.57 -1.40 -11.37
CA ASP A 129 -20.93 -0.84 -11.45
C ASP A 129 -21.15 0.42 -10.59
N LEU A 130 -20.10 0.93 -9.92
CA LEU A 130 -20.14 2.19 -9.19
C LEU A 130 -20.23 3.39 -10.14
N ILE A 131 -20.92 4.43 -9.70
CA ILE A 131 -21.14 5.68 -10.44
C ILE A 131 -20.28 6.78 -9.81
N PRO A 132 -19.34 7.39 -10.57
CA PRO A 132 -18.56 8.53 -10.11
C PRO A 132 -19.42 9.68 -9.60
N VAL A 133 -19.01 10.28 -8.48
CA VAL A 133 -19.57 11.53 -7.98
C VAL A 133 -18.47 12.51 -7.60
N LYS A 134 -18.70 13.80 -7.84
CA LYS A 134 -17.82 14.89 -7.40
C LYS A 134 -18.55 15.84 -6.46
N TYR A 135 -17.79 16.50 -5.61
CA TYR A 135 -18.35 17.47 -4.66
C TYR A 135 -18.67 18.79 -5.38
N ASP A 136 -19.93 19.19 -5.30
CA ASP A 136 -20.42 20.49 -5.74
C ASP A 136 -20.40 21.45 -4.56
N LYS A 137 -19.42 22.35 -4.56
CA LYS A 137 -19.20 23.34 -3.51
C LYS A 137 -20.29 24.41 -3.42
N ASP A 138 -21.00 24.68 -4.52
CA ASP A 138 -22.00 25.76 -4.57
C ASP A 138 -23.31 25.30 -3.93
N ASN A 139 -23.61 23.99 -4.04
CA ASN A 139 -24.81 23.37 -3.49
C ASN A 139 -24.54 22.43 -2.29
N TYR A 140 -23.28 22.36 -1.83
CA TYR A 140 -22.84 21.55 -0.68
C TYR A 140 -23.32 20.09 -0.74
N LYS A 141 -23.18 19.45 -1.90
CA LYS A 141 -23.61 18.06 -2.13
C LYS A 141 -22.73 17.35 -3.14
N PHE A 142 -22.83 16.03 -3.20
CA PHE A 142 -22.21 15.28 -4.29
C PHE A 142 -23.15 15.19 -5.50
N VAL A 143 -22.58 15.35 -6.69
CA VAL A 143 -23.30 15.24 -7.97
C VAL A 143 -22.64 14.18 -8.84
N ARG A 144 -23.45 13.46 -9.63
CA ARG A 144 -22.94 12.46 -10.57
C ARG A 144 -22.00 13.10 -11.59
N THR A 145 -20.93 12.38 -11.92
CA THR A 145 -19.99 12.75 -12.96
C THR A 145 -19.58 11.51 -13.79
N VAL A 146 -18.54 11.64 -14.59
CA VAL A 146 -17.95 10.59 -15.43
C VAL A 146 -16.48 10.37 -15.06
N ASP A 147 -15.96 9.19 -15.36
CA ASP A 147 -14.58 8.79 -15.05
C ASP A 147 -13.49 9.61 -15.78
N LYS A 148 -13.87 10.35 -16.82
CA LYS A 148 -13.00 11.27 -17.59
C LYS A 148 -13.04 12.72 -17.10
N ASP A 149 -13.89 13.03 -16.12
CA ASP A 149 -13.98 14.38 -15.57
C ASP A 149 -12.70 14.70 -14.77
N ALA A 150 -11.97 15.72 -15.21
CA ALA A 150 -10.73 16.16 -14.57
C ALA A 150 -10.96 16.69 -13.15
N ASP A 151 -12.17 17.14 -12.82
CA ASP A 151 -12.53 17.64 -11.49
C ASP A 151 -13.01 16.52 -10.54
N TRP A 152 -13.01 15.25 -10.98
CA TRP A 152 -13.53 14.16 -10.16
C TRP A 152 -12.65 13.87 -8.94
N TYR A 153 -11.33 13.83 -9.13
CA TYR A 153 -10.36 13.67 -8.05
C TYR A 153 -8.99 14.22 -8.44
N ASP A 154 -8.24 14.65 -7.43
CA ASP A 154 -6.84 15.04 -7.55
C ASP A 154 -6.15 14.88 -6.18
N TYR A 155 -5.42 13.77 -6.02
CA TYR A 155 -4.79 13.43 -4.75
C TYR A 155 -3.68 14.42 -4.36
N ASP A 156 -3.03 15.09 -5.32
CA ASP A 156 -2.02 16.11 -5.02
C ASP A 156 -2.67 17.35 -4.36
N ASN A 157 -3.93 17.62 -4.73
CA ASN A 157 -4.79 18.62 -4.11
C ASN A 157 -5.68 18.04 -3.00
N LYS A 158 -5.37 16.82 -2.51
CA LYS A 158 -6.07 16.13 -1.42
C LYS A 158 -7.54 15.82 -1.71
N MET A 159 -7.95 15.87 -2.98
CA MET A 159 -9.31 15.53 -3.42
C MET A 159 -9.37 14.04 -3.79
N TRP A 160 -10.03 13.22 -2.97
CA TRP A 160 -10.08 11.77 -3.16
C TRP A 160 -11.26 11.38 -4.04
N ALA A 161 -11.13 10.30 -4.82
CA ALA A 161 -12.20 9.89 -5.71
C ALA A 161 -13.39 9.31 -4.93
N ASN A 162 -14.60 9.75 -5.27
CA ASN A 162 -15.83 9.29 -4.65
C ASN A 162 -16.74 8.64 -5.70
N ALA A 163 -17.47 7.60 -5.30
CA ALA A 163 -18.49 6.97 -6.14
C ALA A 163 -19.68 6.53 -5.29
N ILE A 164 -20.81 6.28 -5.94
CA ILE A 164 -22.01 5.71 -5.32
C ILE A 164 -22.40 4.40 -6.02
N ASN A 165 -23.02 3.48 -5.27
CA ASN A 165 -23.59 2.27 -5.85
C ASN A 165 -25.13 2.41 -6.04
N LYS A 166 -25.80 1.30 -6.35
CA LYS A 166 -27.25 1.24 -6.61
C LYS A 166 -28.15 1.71 -5.46
N ASP A 167 -27.71 1.60 -4.20
CA ASP A 167 -28.50 2.02 -3.03
C ASP A 167 -28.17 3.47 -2.59
N ASN A 168 -27.30 4.15 -3.36
CA ASN A 168 -26.74 5.46 -3.11
C ASN A 168 -25.81 5.52 -1.88
N SER A 169 -25.18 4.42 -1.50
CA SER A 169 -24.08 4.44 -0.53
C SER A 169 -22.83 5.01 -1.15
N TYR A 170 -22.12 5.83 -0.38
CA TYR A 170 -20.90 6.50 -0.81
C TYR A 170 -19.66 5.68 -0.50
N PHE A 171 -18.74 5.66 -1.46
CA PHE A 171 -17.46 5.01 -1.36
C PHE A 171 -16.34 5.96 -1.74
N VAL A 172 -15.18 5.79 -1.11
CA VAL A 172 -13.95 6.55 -1.36
C VAL A 172 -12.86 5.61 -1.86
N TRP A 173 -12.17 5.98 -2.93
CA TRP A 173 -11.09 5.18 -3.51
C TRP A 173 -9.81 5.36 -2.70
N ILE A 174 -9.20 4.23 -2.32
CA ILE A 174 -7.88 4.18 -1.69
C ILE A 174 -6.91 3.57 -2.72
N PRO A 175 -6.12 4.40 -3.41
CA PRO A 175 -5.22 3.94 -4.47
C PRO A 175 -4.02 3.17 -3.90
N ARG A 176 -3.46 2.28 -4.73
CA ARG A 176 -2.23 1.55 -4.44
C ARG A 176 -1.04 2.48 -4.17
N PHE A 177 -0.30 2.21 -3.11
CA PHE A 177 0.94 2.90 -2.79
C PHE A 177 1.94 2.04 -2.00
N ALA A 178 3.17 2.52 -1.94
CA ALA A 178 4.15 2.10 -0.95
C ALA A 178 4.43 3.23 0.05
N TYR A 179 4.88 2.86 1.24
CA TYR A 179 5.06 3.79 2.35
C TYR A 179 6.34 3.51 3.14
N LYS A 180 6.78 4.53 3.88
CA LYS A 180 7.69 4.39 5.02
C LYS A 180 7.31 5.42 6.08
N ILE A 181 7.70 5.17 7.32
CA ILE A 181 7.50 6.10 8.44
C ILE A 181 8.85 6.56 8.94
N ILE A 182 8.99 7.87 9.14
CA ILE A 182 10.17 8.48 9.74
C ILE A 182 9.77 8.99 11.12
N TYR A 183 10.47 8.54 12.15
CA TYR A 183 10.27 8.98 13.53
C TYR A 183 11.24 10.10 13.86
N TYR A 184 10.78 11.04 14.68
CA TYR A 184 11.53 12.21 15.12
C TYR A 184 11.63 12.24 16.64
N GLU A 185 12.63 12.94 17.15
CA GLU A 185 12.83 13.10 18.60
C GLU A 185 11.68 13.88 19.25
N ASP A 186 11.10 14.84 18.53
CA ASP A 186 10.04 15.72 19.05
C ASP A 186 9.15 16.30 17.93
N SER A 187 8.16 17.10 18.35
CA SER A 187 7.21 17.79 17.47
C SER A 187 7.82 18.87 16.55
N SER A 188 9.12 19.18 16.65
CA SER A 188 9.79 20.06 15.69
C SER A 188 10.07 19.37 14.35
N TYR A 189 10.05 18.03 14.33
CA TYR A 189 10.32 17.20 13.15
C TYR A 189 11.65 17.53 12.44
N LYS A 190 12.70 17.85 13.21
CA LYS A 190 14.03 18.19 12.69
C LYS A 190 15.03 17.05 12.81
N ASN A 191 15.06 16.40 13.97
CA ASN A 191 16.00 15.33 14.26
C ASN A 191 15.31 13.98 14.11
N ILE A 192 15.82 13.15 13.21
CA ILE A 192 15.29 11.80 12.98
C ILE A 192 15.79 10.88 14.10
N SER A 193 14.85 10.21 14.76
CA SER A 193 15.10 9.24 15.84
C SER A 193 14.97 7.79 15.37
N GLY A 194 14.30 7.54 14.25
CA GLY A 194 14.16 6.18 13.71
C GLY A 194 13.33 6.08 12.44
N TYR A 195 13.09 4.84 12.02
CA TYR A 195 12.31 4.50 10.82
C TYR A 195 11.42 3.29 11.05
N SER A 196 10.26 3.24 10.38
CA SER A 196 9.58 2.01 9.99
C SER A 196 9.64 1.89 8.48
N ASP A 197 10.43 0.94 7.98
CA ASP A 197 10.62 0.73 6.55
C ASP A 197 10.91 -0.76 6.26
N ALA A 198 11.23 -1.10 5.01
CA ALA A 198 11.43 -2.48 4.58
C ALA A 198 12.55 -3.23 5.34
N ARG A 199 13.42 -2.52 6.06
CA ARG A 199 14.48 -3.10 6.90
C ARG A 199 13.99 -3.45 8.32
N GLY A 200 12.78 -2.99 8.70
CA GLY A 200 12.17 -3.20 10.01
C GLY A 200 11.82 -1.89 10.74
N ILE A 201 11.66 -1.98 12.06
CA ILE A 201 11.68 -0.79 12.94
C ILE A 201 13.13 -0.56 13.35
N LEU A 202 13.63 0.64 13.09
CA LEU A 202 15.01 1.03 13.33
C LEU A 202 15.07 2.27 14.23
N LYS A 203 15.94 2.26 15.25
CA LYS A 203 16.34 3.46 16.01
C LYS A 203 17.65 3.99 15.44
N VAL A 204 17.79 5.30 15.28
CA VAL A 204 19.10 5.92 15.03
C VAL A 204 19.99 5.76 16.27
N SER A 205 21.23 5.33 16.10
CA SER A 205 22.17 5.20 17.21
C SER A 205 22.52 6.57 17.80
N ASP A 206 22.54 6.66 19.12
CA ASP A 206 22.89 7.90 19.84
C ASP A 206 24.36 8.30 19.62
N ASN A 207 25.22 7.34 19.25
CA ASN A 207 26.66 7.53 19.05
C ASN A 207 27.06 7.80 17.59
N ASP A 208 26.25 7.33 16.63
CA ASP A 208 26.54 7.44 15.20
C ASP A 208 25.24 7.51 14.39
N LYS A 209 24.99 8.64 13.73
CA LYS A 209 23.76 8.89 12.97
C LYS A 209 23.62 8.01 11.72
N ASN A 210 24.70 7.35 11.28
CA ASN A 210 24.69 6.41 10.15
C ASN A 210 24.52 4.94 10.59
N THR A 211 24.46 4.69 11.90
CA THR A 211 24.21 3.37 12.47
C THR A 211 22.77 3.28 12.95
N PHE A 212 22.08 2.22 12.53
CA PHE A 212 20.70 1.92 12.92
C PHE A 212 20.65 0.69 13.82
N LEU A 213 20.00 0.82 14.96
CA LEU A 213 19.73 -0.27 15.90
C LEU A 213 18.36 -0.85 15.56
N LYS A 214 18.33 -2.13 15.19
CA LYS A 214 17.07 -2.78 14.82
C LYS A 214 16.24 -3.11 16.07
N ILE A 215 15.02 -2.60 16.12
CA ILE A 215 14.03 -2.85 17.19
C ILE A 215 13.17 -4.07 16.85
N ALA A 216 12.73 -4.17 15.59
CA ALA A 216 11.88 -5.26 15.13
C ALA A 216 12.14 -5.59 13.66
N GLU A 217 12.23 -6.87 13.35
CA GLU A 217 12.33 -7.37 11.97
C GLU A 217 11.04 -7.07 11.18
N PRO A 218 11.11 -6.92 9.84
CA PRO A 218 9.93 -6.93 8.99
C PRO A 218 9.25 -8.30 9.03
N ASN A 219 7.94 -8.35 8.78
CA ASN A 219 7.24 -9.62 8.63
C ASN A 219 7.68 -10.34 7.35
N LYS A 220 7.49 -11.67 7.33
CA LYS A 220 7.73 -12.47 6.13
C LYS A 220 6.79 -12.01 5.00
N GLY A 221 7.32 -11.94 3.79
CA GLY A 221 6.52 -11.72 2.58
C GLY A 221 6.22 -10.26 2.26
N LEU A 222 6.64 -9.30 3.10
CA LEU A 222 6.57 -7.88 2.75
C LEU A 222 7.44 -7.59 1.53
N VAL A 223 6.91 -6.75 0.63
CA VAL A 223 7.59 -6.37 -0.61
C VAL A 223 8.29 -5.03 -0.41
N SER A 224 9.61 -5.03 -0.54
CA SER A 224 10.41 -3.80 -0.59
C SER A 224 10.32 -3.16 -1.97
N VAL A 225 10.14 -1.86 -1.99
CA VAL A 225 10.20 -1.01 -3.17
C VAL A 225 11.26 0.06 -2.90
N GLY A 226 11.95 0.51 -3.96
CA GLY A 226 13.19 1.31 -3.88
C GLY A 226 13.23 2.36 -2.75
N ASN A 227 14.42 2.63 -2.21
CA ASN A 227 14.62 3.46 -1.00
C ASN A 227 13.92 2.91 0.26
N ASN A 228 13.86 1.58 0.37
CA ASN A 228 13.30 0.83 1.51
C ASN A 228 11.82 1.07 1.79
N TYR A 229 11.03 1.58 0.83
CA TYR A 229 9.58 1.65 1.01
C TYR A 229 8.99 0.24 1.08
N ILE A 230 7.86 0.11 1.77
CA ILE A 230 7.08 -1.12 1.87
C ILE A 230 5.87 -0.96 0.94
N LEU A 231 5.65 -1.85 -0.02
CA LEU A 231 4.36 -1.96 -0.68
C LEU A 231 3.29 -2.21 0.38
N HIS A 232 2.30 -1.32 0.49
CA HIS A 232 1.33 -1.44 1.55
C HIS A 232 0.58 -2.78 1.44
N PRO A 233 0.49 -3.59 2.52
CA PRO A 233 -0.09 -4.93 2.46
C PRO A 233 -1.50 -5.01 1.87
N ALA A 234 -2.32 -3.97 2.08
CA ALA A 234 -3.66 -3.85 1.49
C ALA A 234 -3.71 -3.98 -0.05
N PHE A 235 -2.60 -3.83 -0.76
CA PHE A 235 -2.54 -3.89 -2.23
C PHE A 235 -1.78 -5.10 -2.78
N MET A 236 -1.10 -5.88 -1.94
CA MET A 236 -0.21 -6.94 -2.40
C MET A 236 -0.90 -8.30 -2.50
N ASN A 237 -0.36 -9.17 -3.36
CA ASN A 237 -0.70 -10.58 -3.35
C ASN A 237 0.01 -11.30 -2.19
N ASP A 238 -0.74 -11.68 -1.17
CA ASP A 238 -0.22 -12.31 0.05
C ASP A 238 -0.62 -13.78 0.18
N LYS A 239 -1.17 -14.37 -0.90
CA LYS A 239 -1.66 -15.75 -0.91
C LYS A 239 -0.59 -16.77 -0.56
N ILE A 240 0.63 -16.61 -1.07
CA ILE A 240 1.76 -17.51 -0.79
C ILE A 240 2.25 -17.44 0.66
N ASN A 241 1.94 -16.35 1.36
CA ASN A 241 2.22 -16.19 2.78
C ASN A 241 0.99 -16.43 3.64
N GLU A 242 -0.06 -17.05 3.10
CA GLU A 242 -1.29 -17.34 3.85
C GLU A 242 -1.93 -16.10 4.48
N TYR A 243 -1.81 -14.94 3.81
CA TYR A 243 -2.43 -13.67 4.19
C TYR A 243 -1.99 -13.11 5.55
N ILE A 244 -0.82 -13.54 6.06
CA ILE A 244 -0.29 -13.07 7.36
C ILE A 244 -0.14 -11.54 7.45
N ASN A 245 -0.01 -10.86 6.32
CA ASN A 245 0.10 -9.40 6.26
C ASN A 245 -1.25 -8.70 5.99
N GLY A 246 -2.34 -9.45 5.82
CA GLY A 246 -3.67 -8.91 5.48
C GLY A 246 -3.81 -8.50 4.01
N GLY A 247 -2.97 -9.04 3.12
CA GLY A 247 -3.07 -8.77 1.69
C GLY A 247 -4.19 -9.53 0.99
N ASN A 248 -4.07 -9.68 -0.32
CA ASN A 248 -5.11 -10.21 -1.19
C ASN A 248 -4.61 -11.43 -1.97
N ASP A 249 -5.48 -11.99 -2.82
CA ASP A 249 -5.13 -13.10 -3.72
C ASP A 249 -4.34 -12.65 -4.95
N LEU A 250 -4.34 -11.33 -5.22
CA LEU A 250 -3.81 -10.69 -6.42
C LEU A 250 -3.28 -9.29 -6.06
N GLU A 251 -2.40 -8.76 -6.91
CA GLU A 251 -1.98 -7.36 -6.85
C GLU A 251 -3.15 -6.43 -7.24
N THR A 252 -3.48 -5.48 -6.37
CA THR A 252 -4.64 -4.59 -6.54
C THR A 252 -4.20 -3.18 -6.94
N SER A 253 -5.04 -2.48 -7.71
CA SER A 253 -4.82 -1.05 -8.02
C SER A 253 -5.22 -0.12 -6.86
N GLY A 254 -5.89 -0.67 -5.85
CA GLY A 254 -6.60 0.04 -4.81
C GLY A 254 -7.88 -0.69 -4.43
N PHE A 255 -8.65 -0.11 -3.53
CA PHE A 255 -9.95 -0.61 -3.11
C PHE A 255 -10.89 0.56 -2.79
N TRP A 256 -12.18 0.28 -2.72
CA TRP A 256 -13.17 1.24 -2.25
C TRP A 256 -13.49 0.98 -0.79
N ILE A 257 -13.55 2.03 0.02
CA ILE A 257 -14.04 1.96 1.39
C ILE A 257 -15.30 2.79 1.54
N ALA A 258 -16.27 2.30 2.29
CA ALA A 258 -17.47 3.05 2.66
C ALA A 258 -17.07 4.40 3.27
N LYS A 259 -17.69 5.49 2.78
CA LYS A 259 -17.36 6.86 3.15
C LYS A 259 -17.75 7.19 4.59
N TYR A 260 -18.85 6.60 5.06
CA TYR A 260 -19.41 6.74 6.40
C TYR A 260 -19.48 5.37 7.07
N GLU A 261 -19.63 5.36 8.40
CA GLU A 261 -20.04 4.15 9.13
C GLU A 261 -21.32 3.54 8.52
N SER A 262 -21.44 2.22 8.60
CA SER A 262 -22.63 1.52 8.14
C SER A 262 -23.85 1.99 8.90
N SER A 263 -24.95 2.23 8.18
CA SER A 263 -26.23 2.66 8.71
C SER A 263 -27.29 1.59 8.49
N LEU A 264 -28.22 1.49 9.43
CA LEU A 264 -29.40 0.62 9.33
C LEU A 264 -30.58 1.47 8.88
N GLU A 265 -31.07 1.23 7.65
CA GLU A 265 -32.28 1.83 7.13
C GLU A 265 -33.41 0.78 7.07
N THR A 266 -34.63 1.14 7.50
CA THR A 266 -35.77 0.21 7.53
C THR A 266 -36.91 0.75 6.68
N SER A 267 -37.57 -0.09 5.89
CA SER A 267 -38.81 0.28 5.21
C SER A 267 -40.06 0.19 6.11
N GLU A 268 -39.92 -0.39 7.31
CA GLU A 268 -41.02 -0.55 8.29
C GLU A 268 -40.74 0.28 9.55
N ILE A 269 -41.71 1.10 9.98
CA ILE A 269 -41.64 2.05 11.11
C ILE A 269 -41.39 1.36 12.49
N ARG A 270 -41.35 0.02 12.54
CA ARG A 270 -41.16 -0.74 13.78
C ARG A 270 -40.19 -1.92 13.62
N LEU A 271 -38.90 -1.66 13.78
CA LEU A 271 -38.10 -2.56 14.62
C LEU A 271 -38.30 -2.11 16.07
N ILE A 272 -39.50 -2.34 16.63
CA ILE A 272 -39.74 -2.19 18.07
C ILE A 272 -39.45 -3.55 18.72
N ALA A 273 -38.44 -3.57 19.58
CA ALA A 273 -38.08 -4.60 20.56
C ALA A 273 -37.64 -5.95 19.94
N GLN A 274 -36.37 -6.36 19.90
CA GLN A 274 -35.52 -6.62 21.08
C GLN A 274 -34.00 -6.67 20.79
N THR A 275 -33.51 -6.36 19.59
CA THR A 275 -32.05 -6.26 19.29
C THR A 275 -31.85 -5.85 17.83
N THR A 276 -30.79 -5.10 17.51
CA THR A 276 -30.35 -4.80 16.11
C THR A 276 -29.17 -5.66 15.66
N ASP A 277 -28.90 -6.75 16.38
CA ASP A 277 -27.97 -7.81 16.00
C ASP A 277 -28.65 -8.75 14.99
N VAL A 278 -28.87 -8.23 13.78
CA VAL A 278 -29.66 -8.87 12.72
C VAL A 278 -28.92 -8.84 11.39
N LEU A 279 -29.36 -9.70 10.47
CA LEU A 279 -28.87 -9.70 9.09
C LEU A 279 -29.70 -8.77 8.21
N ALA A 280 -29.05 -8.14 7.24
CA ALA A 280 -29.70 -7.37 6.19
C ALA A 280 -30.66 -8.26 5.36
N SER A 281 -31.73 -7.66 4.87
CA SER A 281 -32.77 -8.32 4.06
C SER A 281 -33.51 -7.28 3.22
N ASP A 282 -34.54 -7.68 2.47
CA ASP A 282 -35.38 -6.76 1.70
C ASP A 282 -36.08 -5.68 2.55
N LYS A 283 -36.14 -5.88 3.89
CA LYS A 283 -36.74 -4.94 4.85
C LYS A 283 -35.72 -4.18 5.70
N ILE A 284 -34.51 -4.73 5.83
CA ILE A 284 -33.43 -4.20 6.66
C ILE A 284 -32.27 -3.90 5.72
N LEU A 285 -32.11 -2.63 5.39
CA LEU A 285 -31.18 -2.17 4.37
C LEU A 285 -29.92 -1.65 5.04
N LEU A 286 -28.78 -2.13 4.54
CA LEU A 286 -27.46 -1.63 4.88
C LEU A 286 -27.09 -0.49 3.92
N SER A 287 -26.58 0.63 4.43
CA SER A 287 -26.07 1.71 3.59
C SER A 287 -24.93 2.50 4.24
N SER A 288 -24.20 3.28 3.47
CA SER A 288 -23.18 4.23 3.94
C SER A 288 -23.49 5.62 3.39
N LYS A 289 -24.17 6.44 4.20
CA LYS A 289 -24.71 7.75 3.80
C LYS A 289 -24.49 8.79 4.91
N PRO A 290 -24.40 10.08 4.56
CA PRO A 290 -24.33 11.16 5.55
C PRO A 290 -25.64 11.30 6.33
N ALA A 291 -25.58 11.88 7.53
CA ALA A 291 -26.76 12.25 8.32
C ALA A 291 -27.72 11.07 8.59
N LYS A 292 -27.16 9.86 8.75
CA LYS A 292 -27.90 8.65 9.12
C LYS A 292 -27.45 8.18 10.48
N ARG A 293 -28.29 7.41 11.16
CA ARG A 293 -27.89 6.74 12.39
C ARG A 293 -27.05 5.52 12.06
N ALA A 294 -25.85 5.43 12.63
CA ALA A 294 -24.99 4.28 12.48
C ALA A 294 -25.67 2.99 13.01
N TRP A 295 -25.44 1.88 12.31
CA TRP A 295 -25.86 0.54 12.71
C TRP A 295 -25.01 0.10 13.89
N ARG A 296 -25.65 0.01 15.06
CA ARG A 296 -25.05 -0.41 16.34
C ARG A 296 -25.76 -1.63 16.90
N ASP A 297 -25.33 -2.07 18.08
CA ASP A 297 -25.86 -3.25 18.78
C ASP A 297 -25.83 -4.48 17.86
N ILE A 298 -24.73 -4.65 17.13
CA ILE A 298 -24.49 -5.77 16.21
C ILE A 298 -23.26 -6.55 16.65
N SER A 299 -23.32 -7.89 16.61
CA SER A 299 -22.17 -8.75 16.90
C SER A 299 -21.15 -8.71 15.76
N VAL A 300 -19.88 -9.02 16.07
CA VAL A 300 -18.83 -9.13 15.03
C VAL A 300 -19.18 -10.17 13.96
N LYS A 301 -19.86 -11.27 14.32
CA LYS A 301 -20.38 -12.25 13.37
C LYS A 301 -21.34 -11.61 12.36
N ASN A 302 -22.38 -10.92 12.83
CA ASN A 302 -23.38 -10.35 11.94
C ASN A 302 -22.82 -9.16 11.15
N ALA A 303 -21.92 -8.36 11.74
CA ALA A 303 -21.19 -7.32 11.01
C ALA A 303 -20.39 -7.93 9.85
N TYR A 304 -19.66 -9.02 10.11
CA TYR A 304 -18.91 -9.75 9.08
C TYR A 304 -19.82 -10.28 7.97
N ILE A 305 -20.91 -10.98 8.32
CA ILE A 305 -21.85 -11.57 7.34
C ILE A 305 -22.55 -10.49 6.52
N ASN A 306 -22.99 -9.39 7.15
CA ASN A 306 -23.65 -8.28 6.45
C ASN A 306 -22.70 -7.60 5.46
N ALA A 307 -21.48 -7.28 5.89
CA ALA A 307 -20.48 -6.69 5.00
C ALA A 307 -20.06 -7.66 3.89
N PHE A 308 -19.91 -8.96 4.20
CA PHE A 308 -19.62 -9.99 3.21
C PHE A 308 -20.74 -10.10 2.18
N ASN A 309 -22.01 -10.10 2.56
CA ASN A 309 -23.12 -10.29 1.61
C ASN A 309 -23.61 -9.00 0.94
N TYR A 310 -23.10 -7.83 1.33
CA TYR A 310 -23.55 -6.53 0.85
C TYR A 310 -23.51 -6.39 -0.68
N ASP A 311 -22.36 -6.70 -1.28
CA ASP A 311 -22.12 -6.60 -2.71
C ASP A 311 -21.05 -7.60 -3.17
N ARG A 312 -21.50 -8.83 -3.43
CA ARG A 312 -20.61 -9.91 -3.89
C ARG A 312 -19.99 -9.66 -5.24
N ASN A 313 -20.60 -8.82 -6.09
CA ASN A 313 -20.04 -8.52 -7.42
C ASN A 313 -18.79 -7.65 -7.33
N ASN A 314 -18.69 -6.84 -6.27
CA ASN A 314 -17.56 -5.98 -5.94
C ASN A 314 -16.70 -6.52 -4.80
N ASP A 315 -16.82 -7.82 -4.52
CA ASP A 315 -16.07 -8.50 -3.47
C ASP A 315 -16.18 -7.82 -2.09
N SER A 316 -17.40 -7.45 -1.70
CA SER A 316 -17.62 -6.75 -0.43
C SER A 316 -17.20 -7.58 0.77
N HIS A 317 -16.69 -6.90 1.81
CA HIS A 317 -16.32 -7.54 3.07
C HIS A 317 -16.20 -6.52 4.19
N LEU A 318 -16.16 -7.02 5.42
CA LEU A 318 -15.82 -6.22 6.60
C LEU A 318 -14.38 -5.72 6.45
N VAL A 319 -14.15 -4.43 6.70
CA VAL A 319 -12.82 -3.83 6.54
C VAL A 319 -11.75 -4.63 7.26
N LYS A 320 -10.67 -4.93 6.53
CA LYS A 320 -9.47 -5.57 7.07
C LYS A 320 -8.61 -4.55 7.82
N ILE A 321 -7.78 -5.03 8.73
CA ILE A 321 -6.86 -4.16 9.48
C ILE A 321 -5.84 -3.47 8.56
N SER A 322 -5.38 -4.15 7.52
CA SER A 322 -4.50 -3.59 6.49
C SER A 322 -5.20 -2.50 5.67
N GLU A 323 -6.49 -2.62 5.40
CA GLU A 323 -7.25 -1.59 4.67
C GLU A 323 -7.47 -0.35 5.52
N TRP A 324 -7.77 -0.52 6.82
CA TRP A 324 -7.79 0.60 7.76
C TRP A 324 -6.42 1.28 7.84
N GLY A 325 -5.34 0.50 7.93
CA GLY A 325 -3.98 1.02 7.93
C GLY A 325 -3.65 1.82 6.66
N ALA A 326 -4.09 1.35 5.49
CA ALA A 326 -3.92 2.07 4.23
C ALA A 326 -4.65 3.43 4.24
N VAL A 327 -5.89 3.45 4.74
CA VAL A 327 -6.66 4.69 4.93
C VAL A 327 -5.96 5.62 5.91
N ALA A 328 -5.46 5.09 7.02
CA ALA A 328 -4.76 5.86 8.05
C ALA A 328 -3.48 6.50 7.50
N TYR A 329 -2.70 5.76 6.72
CA TYR A 329 -1.45 6.24 6.17
C TYR A 329 -1.68 7.26 5.07
N LEU A 330 -2.63 7.00 4.17
CA LEU A 330 -3.00 7.97 3.13
C LEU A 330 -3.53 9.26 3.75
N SER A 331 -4.41 9.13 4.76
CA SER A 331 -4.95 10.23 5.54
C SER A 331 -3.85 11.07 6.16
N PHE A 332 -2.89 10.46 6.83
CA PHE A 332 -1.85 11.21 7.55
C PHE A 332 -0.73 11.77 6.66
N SER A 333 -0.60 11.24 5.44
CA SER A 333 0.40 11.68 4.46
C SER A 333 0.11 13.08 3.88
N LYS A 334 1.01 13.56 3.00
CA LYS A 334 0.81 14.81 2.24
C LYS A 334 -0.47 14.82 1.39
N TYR A 335 -1.02 13.66 1.03
CA TYR A 335 -2.24 13.51 0.23
C TYR A 335 -3.54 13.61 1.06
N GLY A 336 -3.44 13.74 2.39
CA GLY A 336 -4.56 13.96 3.30
C GLY A 336 -4.30 15.11 4.27
N THR A 337 -4.38 14.85 5.57
CA THR A 337 -4.21 15.82 6.65
C THR A 337 -2.79 16.34 6.81
N ASN A 338 -1.79 15.68 6.22
CA ASN A 338 -0.38 16.05 6.31
C ASN A 338 0.09 16.22 7.77
N GLY A 339 -0.19 15.21 8.60
CA GLY A 339 0.24 15.15 9.99
C GLY A 339 -0.76 15.70 11.02
N ALA A 340 -1.90 16.25 10.60
CA ALA A 340 -2.92 16.75 11.54
C ALA A 340 -3.86 15.62 12.01
N ASN A 341 -4.18 15.60 13.30
CA ASN A 341 -5.19 14.68 13.86
C ASN A 341 -6.58 14.94 13.26
N LEU A 342 -7.51 14.00 13.35
CA LEU A 342 -8.89 14.20 12.93
C LEU A 342 -9.72 14.84 14.05
N SER A 343 -10.74 15.62 13.69
CA SER A 343 -11.76 16.04 14.64
C SER A 343 -12.68 14.85 14.96
N ILE A 344 -13.09 14.75 16.22
CA ILE A 344 -13.95 13.67 16.70
C ILE A 344 -15.38 13.90 16.19
N ASN A 345 -16.04 12.84 15.72
CA ASN A 345 -17.49 12.77 15.65
C ASN A 345 -18.03 12.61 17.08
N ASP A 346 -18.41 13.75 17.63
CA ASP A 346 -18.90 13.95 19.00
C ASP A 346 -20.43 13.85 19.12
N ASN A 347 -21.10 13.37 18.07
CA ASN A 347 -22.55 13.30 18.06
C ASN A 347 -23.06 12.11 18.90
N GLU A 348 -23.65 12.38 20.06
CA GLU A 348 -24.16 11.37 21.00
C GLU A 348 -25.30 10.50 20.43
N ASN A 349 -25.93 10.92 19.32
CA ASN A 349 -26.94 10.13 18.61
C ASN A 349 -26.34 9.18 17.56
N TYR A 350 -25.01 9.11 17.45
CA TYR A 350 -24.27 8.27 16.50
C TYR A 350 -24.68 8.55 15.06
N ILE A 351 -24.74 9.84 14.72
CA ILE A 351 -25.06 10.28 13.37
C ILE A 351 -23.79 10.29 12.53
N THR A 352 -23.84 9.59 11.39
CA THR A 352 -22.77 9.54 10.41
C THR A 352 -22.48 10.92 9.84
N GLY A 353 -21.20 11.28 9.73
CA GLY A 353 -20.79 12.63 9.38
C GLY A 353 -21.02 13.68 10.49
N GLY A 354 -21.48 13.26 11.66
CA GLY A 354 -21.51 14.06 12.89
C GLY A 354 -22.66 15.05 13.06
N ILE A 355 -23.61 15.11 12.11
CA ILE A 355 -24.78 15.98 12.19
C ILE A 355 -25.94 15.44 11.33
N ASP A 356 -27.18 15.69 11.74
CA ASP A 356 -28.42 15.15 11.15
C ASP A 356 -28.95 15.93 9.94
N ASN A 357 -28.12 16.81 9.38
CA ASN A 357 -28.37 17.52 8.14
C ASN A 357 -27.22 17.28 7.15
N GLU A 358 -27.53 16.69 5.99
CA GLU A 358 -26.52 16.32 4.98
C GLU A 358 -25.69 17.52 4.48
N GLU A 359 -26.33 18.67 4.25
CA GLU A 359 -25.63 19.87 3.81
C GLU A 359 -24.63 20.37 4.87
N ASP A 360 -24.99 20.28 6.17
CA ASP A 360 -24.11 20.65 7.28
C ASP A 360 -22.97 19.65 7.51
N VAL A 361 -23.14 18.36 7.17
CA VAL A 361 -22.04 17.38 7.15
C VAL A 361 -20.89 17.90 6.28
N TYR A 362 -21.23 18.50 5.13
CA TYR A 362 -20.25 19.01 4.17
C TYR A 362 -19.80 20.45 4.45
N LYS A 363 -20.66 21.30 5.02
CA LYS A 363 -20.31 22.68 5.37
C LYS A 363 -19.44 22.80 6.62
N ILE A 364 -19.77 22.02 7.65
CA ILE A 364 -19.27 22.22 9.01
C ILE A 364 -18.37 21.07 9.45
N LYS A 365 -18.80 19.82 9.19
CA LYS A 365 -18.13 18.63 9.73
C LYS A 365 -17.05 18.04 8.82
N TYR A 366 -16.72 18.66 7.69
CA TYR A 366 -15.69 18.18 6.75
C TYR A 366 -14.28 18.05 7.39
N ILE A 367 -14.01 18.73 8.51
CA ILE A 367 -12.74 18.60 9.25
C ILE A 367 -12.57 17.26 9.98
N GLN A 368 -13.64 16.47 10.10
CA GLN A 368 -13.62 15.12 10.65
C GLN A 368 -13.10 14.08 9.65
N THR A 369 -12.95 14.43 8.37
CA THR A 369 -12.60 13.46 7.33
C THR A 369 -11.10 13.18 7.23
N SER A 370 -10.76 12.04 6.65
CA SER A 370 -9.40 11.58 6.37
C SER A 370 -8.50 12.55 5.58
N ASN A 371 -9.06 13.57 4.93
CA ASN A 371 -8.30 14.58 4.20
C ASN A 371 -8.69 16.01 4.59
N ARG A 372 -9.50 16.17 5.65
CA ARG A 372 -10.03 17.46 6.13
C ARG A 372 -10.71 18.26 5.02
N ASN A 373 -11.40 17.57 4.12
CA ASN A 373 -12.32 18.13 3.13
C ASN A 373 -13.47 17.12 2.83
N GLN A 374 -14.43 17.51 2.00
CA GLN A 374 -15.67 16.75 1.79
C GLN A 374 -15.45 15.42 1.07
N THR A 375 -14.32 15.22 0.39
CA THR A 375 -14.05 14.03 -0.42
C THR A 375 -13.45 12.87 0.38
N GLY A 376 -12.96 13.10 1.60
CA GLY A 376 -12.39 12.07 2.46
C GLY A 376 -13.41 11.14 3.11
N VAL A 377 -12.91 10.17 3.86
CA VAL A 377 -13.70 9.22 4.65
C VAL A 377 -14.05 9.86 5.99
N TYR A 378 -15.32 9.81 6.38
CA TYR A 378 -15.84 10.29 7.65
C TYR A 378 -15.75 9.23 8.75
N ASP A 379 -16.01 9.67 9.98
CA ASP A 379 -16.26 8.80 11.13
C ASP A 379 -15.08 7.87 11.48
N LEU A 380 -13.85 8.29 11.21
CA LEU A 380 -12.64 7.54 11.57
C LEU A 380 -12.14 7.85 12.99
N SER A 381 -12.89 8.68 13.73
CA SER A 381 -12.55 9.21 15.05
C SER A 381 -13.84 9.58 15.77
N GLY A 382 -14.31 8.79 16.75
CA GLY A 382 -15.62 9.00 17.36
C GLY A 382 -16.74 8.42 16.50
N GLY A 383 -17.99 8.74 16.81
CA GLY A 383 -19.13 8.02 16.26
C GLY A 383 -19.26 6.66 16.95
N VAL A 384 -19.12 5.58 16.20
CA VAL A 384 -19.06 4.22 16.75
C VAL A 384 -17.62 3.70 16.75
N SER A 385 -17.31 2.83 17.72
CA SER A 385 -16.17 1.94 17.53
C SER A 385 -16.52 0.93 16.44
N GLU A 386 -15.56 0.49 15.64
CA GLU A 386 -15.86 -0.37 14.51
C GLU A 386 -15.16 -1.70 14.57
N TYR A 387 -15.95 -2.77 14.44
CA TYR A 387 -15.41 -4.10 14.22
C TYR A 387 -14.63 -4.15 12.92
N LEU A 388 -13.41 -4.66 13.03
CA LEU A 388 -12.63 -5.07 11.87
C LEU A 388 -12.56 -6.59 11.80
N ALA A 389 -12.22 -7.10 10.61
CA ALA A 389 -12.03 -8.52 10.41
C ALA A 389 -10.68 -8.99 10.99
N ALA A 390 -10.47 -8.88 12.30
CA ALA A 390 -9.23 -9.28 12.95
C ALA A 390 -9.43 -9.79 14.39
N TYR A 391 -8.67 -10.82 14.77
CA TYR A 391 -8.71 -11.41 16.11
C TYR A 391 -7.42 -12.18 16.47
N ILE A 392 -7.28 -12.55 17.75
CA ILE A 392 -6.29 -13.55 18.21
C ILE A 392 -6.97 -14.91 18.47
N PRO A 393 -6.38 -16.04 18.04
CA PRO A 393 -6.96 -17.37 18.25
C PRO A 393 -6.52 -17.98 19.59
N ASN A 394 -6.73 -17.26 20.69
CA ASN A 394 -6.24 -17.60 22.04
C ASN A 394 -7.12 -18.60 22.81
N ASN A 395 -7.94 -19.40 22.12
CA ASN A 395 -8.93 -20.31 22.71
C ASN A 395 -10.06 -19.65 23.53
N SER A 396 -10.24 -18.33 23.43
CA SER A 396 -11.40 -17.69 24.05
C SER A 396 -12.72 -18.26 23.53
N PRO A 397 -13.69 -18.61 24.40
CA PRO A 397 -15.02 -19.03 23.96
C PRO A 397 -15.73 -17.99 23.09
N ASN A 398 -15.42 -16.71 23.29
CA ASN A 398 -16.02 -15.60 22.56
C ASN A 398 -15.72 -15.61 21.06
N ILE A 399 -14.62 -16.27 20.64
CA ILE A 399 -14.32 -16.50 19.21
C ILE A 399 -15.50 -17.21 18.54
N TYR A 400 -16.07 -18.21 19.20
CA TYR A 400 -17.16 -19.01 18.63
C TYR A 400 -18.55 -18.46 19.00
N ILE A 401 -18.73 -17.97 20.22
CA ILE A 401 -20.02 -17.45 20.70
C ILE A 401 -20.40 -16.19 19.92
N ASN A 402 -19.46 -15.23 19.81
CA ASN A 402 -19.72 -13.92 19.20
C ASN A 402 -19.20 -13.83 17.76
N GLY A 403 -18.17 -14.60 17.42
CA GLY A 403 -17.65 -14.68 16.05
C GLY A 403 -18.27 -15.77 15.18
N GLY A 404 -19.06 -16.68 15.76
CA GLY A 404 -19.68 -17.81 15.04
C GLY A 404 -18.73 -18.99 14.82
N ASN A 405 -19.30 -20.15 14.54
CA ASN A 405 -18.58 -21.40 14.26
C ASN A 405 -18.92 -21.99 12.89
N GLY A 406 -19.79 -21.32 12.12
CA GLY A 406 -20.11 -21.70 10.76
C GLY A 406 -18.92 -21.47 9.84
N LEU A 407 -18.89 -22.18 8.71
CA LEU A 407 -17.82 -22.02 7.73
C LEU A 407 -17.69 -20.55 7.34
N THR A 408 -18.79 -19.87 7.05
CA THR A 408 -18.88 -18.49 6.56
C THR A 408 -18.69 -17.40 7.63
N ASP A 409 -18.48 -17.77 8.88
CA ASP A 409 -18.41 -16.82 10.00
C ASP A 409 -16.96 -16.41 10.28
N ILE A 410 -16.78 -15.28 10.96
CA ILE A 410 -15.43 -14.79 11.29
C ILE A 410 -14.65 -15.76 12.21
N GLY A 411 -15.34 -16.47 13.12
CA GLY A 411 -14.76 -17.46 14.03
C GLY A 411 -14.61 -18.87 13.46
N GLY A 412 -15.07 -19.13 12.22
CA GLY A 412 -15.00 -20.45 11.57
C GLY A 412 -13.64 -20.81 10.97
N ASP A 413 -13.38 -22.11 10.86
CA ASP A 413 -12.07 -22.71 10.50
C ASP A 413 -11.69 -22.62 9.01
N ARG A 414 -12.60 -22.25 8.09
CA ARG A 414 -12.37 -22.50 6.65
C ARG A 414 -12.81 -21.42 5.68
N PHE A 415 -13.39 -20.31 6.13
CA PHE A 415 -13.69 -19.21 5.22
C PHE A 415 -12.77 -18.02 5.51
N ASN A 416 -11.72 -18.00 4.69
CA ASN A 416 -10.97 -16.86 4.21
C ASN A 416 -10.06 -16.11 5.18
N SER A 417 -8.85 -16.64 5.33
CA SER A 417 -7.66 -15.86 5.69
C SER A 417 -7.46 -14.62 4.80
N ARG A 418 -8.00 -14.59 3.57
CA ARG A 418 -7.94 -13.38 2.71
C ARG A 418 -8.80 -12.20 3.20
N TYR A 419 -9.85 -12.46 3.97
CA TYR A 419 -10.78 -11.43 4.48
C TYR A 419 -10.61 -11.16 5.96
N LYS A 420 -9.68 -11.84 6.64
CA LYS A 420 -9.46 -11.64 8.08
C LYS A 420 -7.99 -11.76 8.45
N ASN A 421 -7.56 -10.94 9.40
CA ASN A 421 -6.22 -11.01 9.97
C ASN A 421 -6.24 -11.79 11.28
N VAL A 422 -5.45 -12.86 11.35
CA VAL A 422 -5.28 -13.64 12.57
C VAL A 422 -3.93 -13.29 13.19
N TYR A 423 -3.96 -12.63 14.34
CA TYR A 423 -2.78 -12.21 15.07
C TYR A 423 -2.22 -13.34 15.93
N LYS A 424 -0.93 -13.24 16.25
CA LYS A 424 -0.30 -14.11 17.24
C LYS A 424 -0.72 -13.71 18.65
N PHE A 425 -0.63 -14.65 19.58
CA PHE A 425 -0.85 -14.42 21.01
C PHE A 425 0.29 -15.07 21.79
N ALA A 426 0.55 -14.58 22.99
CA ALA A 426 1.52 -15.15 23.90
C ALA A 426 0.99 -16.49 24.44
N ALA A 427 1.88 -17.46 24.68
CA ALA A 427 1.49 -18.77 25.21
C ALA A 427 0.82 -18.70 26.59
N THR A 428 0.98 -17.59 27.30
CA THR A 428 0.34 -17.32 28.59
C THR A 428 -1.10 -16.85 28.43
N ASP A 429 -1.52 -16.43 27.24
CA ASP A 429 -2.90 -16.05 26.97
C ASP A 429 -3.75 -17.30 26.67
N THR A 430 -4.58 -17.68 27.63
CA THR A 430 -5.44 -18.86 27.61
C THR A 430 -6.90 -18.55 27.24
N GLY A 431 -7.22 -17.31 26.88
CA GLY A 431 -8.57 -16.91 26.47
C GLY A 431 -9.56 -16.66 27.61
N ASN A 432 -9.10 -16.68 28.87
CA ASN A 432 -9.90 -16.45 30.07
C ASN A 432 -9.86 -14.97 30.51
N SER A 433 -10.85 -14.49 31.27
CA SER A 433 -10.89 -13.15 31.85
C SER A 433 -9.84 -12.92 32.95
N ASP A 434 -9.37 -13.99 33.62
CA ASP A 434 -8.44 -13.88 34.75
C ASP A 434 -7.04 -13.33 34.38
N ILE A 435 -6.70 -13.33 33.09
CA ILE A 435 -5.41 -12.87 32.57
C ILE A 435 -5.47 -11.48 31.93
N GLU A 436 -6.59 -10.76 32.09
CA GLU A 436 -6.80 -9.44 31.47
C GLU A 436 -6.06 -8.32 32.21
N THR A 437 -4.73 -8.36 32.15
CA THR A 437 -3.85 -7.33 32.71
C THR A 437 -3.00 -6.65 31.64
N VAL A 438 -2.51 -5.46 31.97
CA VAL A 438 -1.64 -4.64 31.11
C VAL A 438 -0.45 -5.44 30.55
N ASP A 439 0.16 -6.31 31.35
CA ASP A 439 1.32 -7.09 30.93
C ASP A 439 0.97 -8.12 29.83
N TYR A 440 -0.22 -8.72 29.88
CA TYR A 440 -0.66 -9.65 28.84
C TYR A 440 -1.00 -8.95 27.53
N ASN A 441 -1.58 -7.74 27.59
CA ASN A 441 -1.77 -6.90 26.42
C ASN A 441 -0.43 -6.60 25.75
N ILE A 442 0.56 -6.17 26.53
CA ILE A 442 1.93 -5.92 26.07
C ILE A 442 2.50 -7.19 25.43
N ASN A 443 2.42 -8.35 26.08
CA ASN A 443 2.98 -9.59 25.53
C ASN A 443 2.36 -9.97 24.17
N ASN A 444 1.03 -9.89 24.03
CA ASN A 444 0.36 -10.16 22.75
C ASN A 444 0.72 -9.12 21.69
N TYR A 445 0.78 -7.84 22.06
CA TYR A 445 1.22 -6.77 21.17
C TYR A 445 2.64 -7.05 20.64
N TYR A 446 3.59 -7.35 21.53
CA TYR A 446 4.99 -7.63 21.20
C TYR A 446 5.17 -8.90 20.36
N ALA A 447 4.31 -9.92 20.53
CA ALA A 447 4.29 -11.10 19.68
C ALA A 447 3.99 -10.77 18.20
N ASN A 448 3.41 -9.60 17.93
CA ASN A 448 3.06 -9.09 16.61
C ASN A 448 3.94 -7.91 16.16
N SER A 449 5.06 -7.65 16.83
CA SER A 449 6.01 -6.56 16.52
C SER A 449 6.59 -6.56 15.10
N LYS A 450 6.42 -7.64 14.35
CA LYS A 450 6.82 -7.75 12.94
C LYS A 450 5.77 -7.24 11.96
N GLN A 451 4.51 -7.11 12.39
CA GLN A 451 3.41 -6.68 11.54
C GLN A 451 3.62 -5.24 11.06
N ARG A 452 3.24 -4.98 9.80
CA ARG A 452 3.35 -3.67 9.15
C ARG A 452 2.07 -3.36 8.38
N GLY A 453 1.78 -2.09 8.16
CA GLY A 453 0.70 -1.62 7.31
C GLY A 453 -0.68 -1.63 7.97
N ASP A 454 -0.75 -1.89 9.27
CA ASP A 454 -1.99 -2.00 10.02
C ASP A 454 -2.28 -0.76 10.89
N ALA A 455 -1.29 0.14 11.02
CA ALA A 455 -1.32 1.29 11.90
C ALA A 455 -1.58 0.91 13.38
N LEU A 456 -0.90 -0.13 13.86
CA LEU A 456 -0.86 -0.54 15.27
C LEU A 456 0.54 -0.32 15.84
N TRP A 457 1.49 -1.18 15.46
CA TRP A 457 2.84 -1.18 16.02
C TRP A 457 3.62 0.09 15.67
N GLU A 458 3.44 0.50 14.42
CA GLU A 458 4.12 1.64 13.81
C GLU A 458 3.67 2.98 14.38
N THR A 459 2.50 3.01 15.05
CA THR A 459 1.84 4.23 15.52
C THR A 459 1.44 4.16 16.99
N SER A 460 2.01 3.22 17.76
CA SER A 460 1.83 3.14 19.21
C SER A 460 3.06 2.55 19.92
N ASN A 461 3.18 2.76 21.23
CA ASN A 461 4.37 2.36 21.99
C ASN A 461 4.20 1.02 22.77
N PHE A 462 3.03 0.73 23.35
CA PHE A 462 2.88 -0.39 24.30
C PHE A 462 1.71 -1.34 24.04
N GLY A 463 0.66 -0.92 23.33
CA GLY A 463 -0.48 -1.79 23.03
C GLY A 463 -1.31 -2.22 24.24
N ALA A 464 -1.28 -1.48 25.37
CA ALA A 464 -2.09 -1.79 26.56
C ALA A 464 -2.80 -0.58 27.21
N ILE A 465 -2.54 0.64 26.71
CA ILE A 465 -3.03 1.90 27.30
C ILE A 465 -3.24 2.94 26.18
N ASN A 466 -3.34 4.23 26.51
CA ASN A 466 -3.37 5.33 25.55
C ASN A 466 -1.95 5.67 25.06
N SER A 467 -1.36 4.78 24.26
CA SER A 467 -0.01 4.91 23.72
C SER A 467 0.04 5.06 22.21
N GLY A 468 -1.12 5.18 21.55
CA GLY A 468 -1.23 5.51 20.14
C GLY A 468 -0.88 6.98 19.89
N TRP A 469 -0.57 7.30 18.63
CA TRP A 469 -0.46 8.70 18.20
C TRP A 469 -1.65 9.52 18.66
N PHE A 470 -1.40 10.77 19.03
CA PHE A 470 -2.39 11.70 19.59
C PHE A 470 -3.06 11.21 20.89
N TYR A 471 -2.38 10.38 21.68
CA TYR A 471 -2.93 9.81 22.90
C TYR A 471 -4.19 8.96 22.66
N ASN A 472 -4.30 8.39 21.46
CA ASN A 472 -5.36 7.45 21.13
C ASN A 472 -5.20 6.14 21.93
N SER A 473 -6.32 5.48 22.21
CA SER A 473 -6.30 4.14 22.82
C SER A 473 -5.53 3.18 21.92
N SER A 474 -4.68 2.36 22.54
CA SER A 474 -3.90 1.34 21.86
C SER A 474 -3.89 0.12 22.78
N VAL A 475 -4.98 -0.65 22.76
CA VAL A 475 -5.17 -1.82 23.64
C VAL A 475 -5.34 -3.05 22.75
N PHE A 476 -4.36 -3.95 22.80
CA PHE A 476 -4.30 -5.12 21.95
C PHE A 476 -5.21 -6.25 22.49
N PRO A 477 -5.79 -7.12 21.63
CA PRO A 477 -6.59 -8.26 22.06
C PRO A 477 -5.91 -9.16 23.10
N ILE A 478 -6.70 -9.63 24.08
CA ILE A 478 -6.28 -10.49 25.20
C ILE A 478 -7.46 -11.30 25.76
N GLY A 479 -7.19 -12.43 26.40
CA GLY A 479 -8.14 -13.10 27.29
C GLY A 479 -9.52 -13.31 26.66
N SER A 480 -10.58 -12.86 27.34
CA SER A 480 -11.94 -12.99 26.83
C SER A 480 -12.32 -11.95 25.76
N HIS A 481 -11.39 -11.08 25.37
CA HIS A 481 -11.57 -10.01 24.36
C HIS A 481 -10.68 -10.25 23.12
N PRO A 482 -10.97 -11.28 22.30
CA PRO A 482 -10.08 -11.69 21.22
C PRO A 482 -10.19 -10.84 19.96
N PHE A 483 -11.26 -10.06 19.78
CA PHE A 483 -11.51 -9.27 18.56
C PHE A 483 -10.94 -7.86 18.66
N MET A 484 -10.75 -7.22 17.50
CA MET A 484 -10.24 -5.86 17.40
C MET A 484 -11.29 -4.87 16.90
N ILE A 485 -11.31 -3.70 17.51
CA ILE A 485 -12.09 -2.53 17.08
C ILE A 485 -11.18 -1.33 16.81
N ARG A 486 -11.62 -0.42 15.93
CA ARG A 486 -10.92 0.81 15.55
C ARG A 486 -11.81 2.05 15.70
N GLY A 487 -11.20 3.23 15.56
CA GLY A 487 -11.87 4.54 15.51
C GLY A 487 -12.24 5.10 16.88
N GLY A 488 -12.73 4.24 17.78
CA GLY A 488 -13.25 4.64 19.10
C GLY A 488 -14.61 5.32 18.99
N SER A 489 -15.46 5.12 19.99
CA SER A 489 -16.81 5.67 20.00
C SER A 489 -16.83 7.13 20.45
N VAL A 490 -17.97 7.80 20.31
CA VAL A 490 -18.20 9.12 20.91
C VAL A 490 -17.94 9.15 22.42
N LYS A 491 -18.17 8.03 23.13
CA LYS A 491 -17.96 7.92 24.59
C LYS A 491 -16.48 7.92 24.99
N ASP A 492 -15.58 7.56 24.07
CA ASP A 492 -14.14 7.48 24.33
C ASP A 492 -13.45 8.85 24.26
N GLY A 493 -14.11 9.85 23.67
CA GLY A 493 -13.63 11.24 23.59
C GLY A 493 -12.25 11.33 22.94
N ILE A 494 -11.29 11.95 23.64
CA ILE A 494 -9.92 12.18 23.13
C ILE A 494 -9.13 10.90 22.85
N LYS A 495 -9.59 9.75 23.36
CA LYS A 495 -8.94 8.44 23.11
C LYS A 495 -9.32 7.89 21.73
N SER A 496 -10.40 8.38 21.12
CA SER A 496 -10.81 8.05 19.76
C SER A 496 -9.89 8.67 18.73
N GLY A 497 -9.80 8.04 17.55
CA GLY A 497 -9.02 8.57 16.45
C GLY A 497 -8.60 7.54 15.43
N LEU A 498 -7.95 8.04 14.39
CA LEU A 498 -7.49 7.27 13.23
C LEU A 498 -6.56 6.11 13.62
N PHE A 499 -5.76 6.32 14.67
CA PHE A 499 -4.77 5.37 15.19
C PHE A 499 -5.26 4.65 16.46
N ASN A 500 -6.53 4.84 16.84
CA ASN A 500 -7.16 4.10 17.93
C ASN A 500 -7.29 2.62 17.54
N PHE A 501 -6.91 1.74 18.46
CA PHE A 501 -7.35 0.35 18.46
C PHE A 501 -7.65 -0.11 19.88
N ASN A 502 -8.65 -0.97 20.01
CA ASN A 502 -9.03 -1.58 21.27
C ASN A 502 -9.43 -3.04 21.07
N ASN A 503 -9.53 -3.78 22.17
CA ASN A 503 -10.00 -5.15 22.18
C ASN A 503 -11.52 -5.21 22.42
N SER A 504 -12.14 -6.33 22.05
CA SER A 504 -13.57 -6.57 22.24
C SER A 504 -13.85 -8.07 22.38
N ASP A 505 -14.86 -8.40 23.18
CA ASP A 505 -15.44 -9.74 23.25
C ASP A 505 -16.23 -10.11 21.97
N GLY A 506 -16.50 -9.15 21.08
CA GLY A 506 -17.24 -9.33 19.83
C GLY A 506 -18.76 -9.28 19.97
N LYS A 507 -19.28 -9.06 21.19
CA LYS A 507 -20.71 -9.02 21.46
C LYS A 507 -21.33 -7.70 20.97
N ALA A 508 -22.58 -7.78 20.52
CA ALA A 508 -23.41 -6.60 20.25
C ALA A 508 -23.35 -5.56 21.38
N SER A 509 -22.98 -4.33 21.03
CA SER A 509 -22.81 -3.20 21.93
C SER A 509 -23.43 -1.93 21.34
N ASP A 510 -23.99 -1.09 22.21
CA ASP A 510 -24.61 0.18 21.84
C ASP A 510 -23.63 1.18 21.24
N SER A 511 -22.34 0.94 21.28
CA SER A 511 -21.32 1.88 20.83
C SER A 511 -20.42 1.28 19.76
N THR A 512 -20.78 0.09 19.25
CA THR A 512 -19.98 -0.63 18.26
C THR A 512 -20.79 -0.91 16.99
N GLY A 513 -20.21 -0.60 15.84
CA GLY A 513 -20.74 -0.83 14.50
C GLY A 513 -19.64 -1.37 13.58
N PHE A 514 -19.71 -1.03 12.29
CA PHE A 514 -18.78 -1.51 11.28
C PHE A 514 -18.83 -0.70 9.99
N ARG A 515 -17.87 -0.92 9.10
CA ARG A 515 -17.87 -0.40 7.72
C ARG A 515 -17.44 -1.47 6.71
N ILE A 516 -17.70 -1.17 5.44
CA ILE A 516 -17.57 -2.11 4.32
C ILE A 516 -16.43 -1.65 3.41
N ALA A 517 -15.63 -2.59 2.92
CA ALA A 517 -14.74 -2.40 1.79
C ALA A 517 -15.22 -3.19 0.57
N LEU A 518 -14.89 -2.70 -0.62
CA LEU A 518 -15.11 -3.37 -1.90
C LEU A 518 -13.77 -3.53 -2.63
N ASN A 519 -13.43 -4.76 -3.00
CA ASN A 519 -12.21 -5.07 -3.74
C ASN A 519 -12.55 -5.40 -5.19
N VAL A 520 -12.58 -4.36 -6.02
CA VAL A 520 -13.06 -4.37 -7.41
C VAL A 520 -12.11 -5.06 -8.42
N ASN A 521 -11.30 -6.02 -7.97
CA ASN A 521 -10.39 -6.75 -8.86
C ASN A 521 -11.14 -7.86 -9.60
N LYS A 522 -11.19 -7.76 -10.93
CA LYS A 522 -11.36 -8.90 -11.83
C LYS A 522 -10.17 -9.01 -12.76
#